data_AF-A0AAE7TFY0-F1
#
_entry.id   AF-A0AAE7TFY0-F1
#
_cell.length_a   1.000
_cell.length_b   1.000
_cell.length_c   1.000
_cell.angle_alpha   90.00
_cell.angle_beta   90.00
_cell.angle_gamma   90.00
#
_symmetry.space_group_name_H-M   'P 1'
#
loop_
_entity.id
_entity.type
_entity.pdbx_description
1 polymer ?
#
loop_
_entity_poly.entity_id
_entity_poly.type
_entity_poly.pdbx_seq_one_letter_code
_entity_poly.pdbx_strand_id
1 'polypeptide(L)'
;MFSRLAKLMSGPSEPSPVADLYRHRLAIYESKLGEPEHSFTDSAERRIDIHAFGRDFVPVCQEGSDEGYVLLTNGMSEQRMSGVHGDAKPRAELMWYVREPTEEICANLRWLANLPFIDTTWFGFGHRVALPWPPVAGTDFQTFLFLTPIIGPDKAIAEALEIAGDPVEILTVNLISHRELGLIKSRGLDPFLDLLDDNDYPPIFDPARKSYV
;
A
#
# COMPACT_ATOMS: atom_id res chain seq x y z
N MET A 1 -31.34 -56.68 12.18
CA MET A 1 -29.98 -57.03 11.72
C MET A 1 -29.50 -55.98 10.74
N PHE A 2 -28.41 -55.29 11.11
CA PHE A 2 -27.38 -54.61 10.28
C PHE A 2 -27.82 -53.71 9.12
N SER A 3 -27.74 -52.37 9.25
CA SER A 3 -26.53 -51.51 9.11
C SER A 3 -26.12 -51.26 7.66
N ARG A 4 -26.08 -49.98 7.26
CA ARG A 4 -24.89 -49.36 6.63
C ARG A 4 -25.04 -47.84 6.56
N LEU A 5 -24.36 -47.18 7.50
CA LEU A 5 -23.90 -45.80 7.40
C LEU A 5 -23.08 -45.64 6.11
N ALA A 6 -23.43 -44.69 5.26
CA ALA A 6 -22.51 -44.14 4.27
C ALA A 6 -21.72 -43.02 4.95
N LYS A 7 -20.46 -43.34 5.24
CA LYS A 7 -19.43 -42.45 5.76
C LYS A 7 -18.96 -41.56 4.60
N LEU A 8 -19.41 -40.31 4.55
CA LEU A 8 -18.80 -39.32 3.64
C LEU A 8 -17.57 -38.76 4.34
N MET A 9 -16.40 -39.11 3.80
CA MET A 9 -15.10 -38.67 4.30
C MET A 9 -14.91 -37.20 3.95
N SER A 10 -14.76 -36.35 4.96
CA SER A 10 -14.11 -35.06 4.83
C SER A 10 -12.62 -35.30 4.56
N GLY A 11 -12.22 -35.24 3.30
CA GLY A 11 -10.82 -35.01 2.95
C GLY A 11 -10.43 -33.57 3.31
N PRO A 12 -9.12 -33.28 3.52
CA PRO A 12 -8.68 -31.90 3.62
C PRO A 12 -9.04 -31.21 2.31
N SER A 13 -9.91 -30.20 2.38
CA SER A 13 -10.18 -29.33 1.25
C SER A 13 -8.85 -28.75 0.77
N GLU A 14 -8.48 -29.01 -0.48
CA GLU A 14 -7.38 -28.27 -1.11
C GLU A 14 -7.63 -26.78 -0.89
N PRO A 15 -6.62 -26.02 -0.42
CA PRO A 15 -6.80 -24.60 -0.20
C PRO A 15 -7.23 -23.93 -1.51
N SER A 16 -8.20 -23.02 -1.42
CA SER A 16 -8.61 -22.21 -2.57
C SER A 16 -7.40 -21.46 -3.11
N PRO A 17 -7.20 -21.37 -4.45
CA PRO A 17 -6.11 -20.59 -5.04
C PRO A 17 -6.00 -19.16 -4.49
N VAL A 18 -7.13 -18.54 -4.13
CA VAL A 18 -7.19 -17.21 -3.50
C VAL A 18 -6.56 -17.20 -2.10
N ALA A 19 -6.84 -18.24 -1.30
CA ALA A 19 -6.24 -18.38 0.03
C ALA A 19 -4.73 -18.62 -0.05
N ASP A 20 -4.26 -19.26 -1.12
CA ASP A 20 -2.84 -19.47 -1.38
C ASP A 20 -2.12 -18.18 -1.78
N LEU A 21 -2.72 -17.35 -2.66
CA LEU A 21 -2.14 -16.06 -3.04
C LEU A 21 -2.09 -15.07 -1.89
N TYR A 22 -3.12 -15.04 -1.04
CA TYR A 22 -3.13 -14.22 0.18
C TYR A 22 -1.96 -14.57 1.11
N ARG A 23 -1.76 -15.86 1.39
CA ARG A 23 -0.66 -16.33 2.25
C ARG A 23 0.69 -16.08 1.62
N HIS A 24 0.79 -16.23 0.30
CA HIS A 24 2.03 -15.95 -0.43
C HIS A 24 2.48 -14.49 -0.26
N ARG A 25 1.57 -13.52 -0.47
CA ARG A 25 1.83 -12.10 -0.19
C ARG A 25 2.32 -11.86 1.22
N LEU A 26 1.55 -12.36 2.19
CA LEU A 26 1.84 -12.15 3.60
C LEU A 26 3.21 -12.72 3.98
N ALA A 27 3.54 -13.93 3.51
CA ALA A 27 4.84 -14.55 3.76
C ALA A 27 6.02 -13.73 3.20
N ILE A 28 5.84 -13.07 2.04
CA ILE A 28 6.86 -12.17 1.50
C ILE A 28 7.03 -10.94 2.41
N TYR A 29 5.93 -10.33 2.86
CA TYR A 29 6.00 -9.20 3.81
C TYR A 29 6.70 -9.60 5.10
N GLU A 30 6.31 -10.73 5.69
CA GLU A 30 6.86 -11.24 6.94
C GLU A 30 8.35 -11.56 6.82
N SER A 31 8.79 -12.07 5.66
CA SER A 31 10.21 -12.34 5.41
C SER A 31 11.10 -11.09 5.44
N LYS A 32 10.52 -9.89 5.26
CA LYS A 32 11.25 -8.61 5.20
C LYS A 32 10.99 -7.71 6.41
N LEU A 33 9.79 -7.80 7.00
CA LEU A 33 9.31 -6.89 8.03
C LEU A 33 9.04 -7.57 9.38
N GLY A 34 9.09 -8.90 9.45
CA GLY A 34 8.62 -9.65 10.62
C GLY A 34 7.10 -9.77 10.64
N GLU A 35 6.55 -10.26 11.75
CA GLU A 35 5.10 -10.44 11.90
C GLU A 35 4.37 -9.09 12.01
N PRO A 36 3.16 -8.95 11.43
CA PRO A 36 2.37 -7.74 11.59
C PRO A 36 1.88 -7.60 13.03
N GLU A 37 2.04 -6.41 13.62
CA GLU A 37 1.52 -6.11 14.96
C GLU A 37 -0.01 -5.95 14.96
N HIS A 38 -0.54 -5.39 13.87
CA HIS A 38 -1.97 -5.22 13.67
C HIS A 38 -2.40 -5.68 12.28
N SER A 39 -3.60 -6.22 12.19
CA SER A 39 -4.23 -6.60 10.93
C SER A 39 -5.68 -6.15 10.92
N PHE A 40 -6.06 -5.42 9.87
CA PHE A 40 -7.38 -4.86 9.67
C PHE A 40 -8.06 -5.61 8.52
N THR A 41 -8.93 -6.55 8.89
CA THR A 41 -9.58 -7.44 7.92
C THR A 41 -10.75 -6.76 7.21
N ASP A 42 -10.93 -7.13 5.95
CA ASP A 42 -12.08 -6.72 5.15
C ASP A 42 -13.05 -7.90 4.98
N SER A 43 -14.34 -7.61 5.02
CA SER A 43 -15.41 -8.58 4.82
C SER A 43 -16.13 -8.41 3.47
N ALA A 44 -15.70 -7.43 2.66
CA ALA A 44 -16.20 -7.25 1.31
C ALA A 44 -15.88 -8.46 0.41
N GLU A 45 -16.65 -8.62 -0.67
CA GLU A 45 -16.42 -9.68 -1.67
C GLU A 45 -15.00 -9.60 -2.26
N ARG A 46 -14.52 -8.38 -2.52
CA ARG A 46 -13.13 -8.11 -2.85
C ARG A 46 -12.36 -7.77 -1.57
N ARG A 47 -12.00 -8.81 -0.82
CA ARG A 47 -11.24 -8.67 0.43
C ARG A 47 -9.88 -8.01 0.19
N ILE A 48 -9.70 -6.82 0.76
CA ILE A 48 -8.38 -6.15 0.86
C ILE A 48 -8.09 -5.89 2.34
N ASP A 49 -7.26 -6.76 2.91
CA ASP A 49 -6.79 -6.59 4.27
C ASP A 49 -5.64 -5.57 4.31
N ILE A 50 -5.44 -4.96 5.48
CA ILE A 50 -4.31 -4.07 5.73
C ILE A 50 -3.51 -4.65 6.90
N HIS A 51 -2.21 -4.82 6.70
CA HIS A 51 -1.29 -5.27 7.75
C HIS A 51 -0.38 -4.11 8.16
N ALA A 52 -0.23 -3.90 9.46
CA ALA A 52 0.65 -2.90 10.02
C ALA A 52 1.87 -3.57 10.65
N PHE A 53 3.06 -3.20 10.18
CA PHE A 53 4.34 -3.70 10.66
C PHE A 53 5.04 -2.57 11.42
N GLY A 54 5.36 -2.79 12.69
CA GLY A 54 6.08 -1.83 13.51
C GLY A 54 7.45 -1.53 12.92
N ARG A 55 7.86 -0.25 12.95
CA ARG A 55 9.16 0.20 12.46
C ARG A 55 9.64 1.43 13.21
N ASP A 56 10.94 1.46 13.46
CA ASP A 56 11.66 2.68 13.80
C ASP A 56 12.22 3.33 12.50
N PHE A 57 11.84 4.57 12.24
CA PHE A 57 12.25 5.33 11.06
C PHE A 57 13.51 6.19 11.28
N VAL A 58 14.13 6.11 12.46
CA VAL A 58 15.39 6.84 12.74
C VAL A 58 16.51 6.33 11.82
N PRO A 59 17.22 7.24 11.14
CA PRO A 59 18.42 6.86 10.39
C PRO A 59 19.44 6.20 11.32
N VAL A 60 20.08 5.12 10.86
CA VAL A 60 21.04 4.31 11.63
C VAL A 60 22.17 5.13 12.29
N CYS A 61 22.45 6.34 11.79
CA CYS A 61 23.47 7.26 12.29
C CYS A 61 22.98 8.26 13.35
N GLN A 62 21.72 8.20 13.81
CA GLN A 62 21.14 9.13 14.78
C GLN A 62 20.66 8.41 16.04
N GLU A 63 20.81 9.05 17.20
CA GLU A 63 20.21 8.58 18.45
C GLU A 63 18.77 9.11 18.56
N GLY A 64 17.82 8.23 18.88
CA GLY A 64 16.41 8.55 19.01
C GLY A 64 15.53 7.34 18.73
N SER A 65 14.22 7.55 18.76
CA SER A 65 13.23 6.60 18.22
C SER A 65 12.16 7.42 17.48
N ASP A 66 11.85 7.03 16.25
CA ASP A 66 10.82 7.64 15.40
C ASP A 66 9.89 6.52 14.97
N GLU A 67 9.21 5.95 15.97
CA GLU A 67 8.35 4.79 15.81
C GLU A 67 7.13 5.13 14.95
N GLY A 68 6.73 4.14 14.17
CA GLY A 68 5.51 4.12 13.41
C GLY A 68 5.29 2.76 12.78
N TYR A 69 4.50 2.78 11.72
CA TYR A 69 4.04 1.58 11.05
C TYR A 69 4.23 1.69 9.55
N VAL A 70 4.64 0.57 8.94
CA VAL A 70 4.46 0.32 7.52
C VAL A 70 3.11 -0.36 7.35
N LEU A 71 2.17 0.32 6.71
CA LEU A 71 0.91 -0.30 6.30
C LEU A 71 1.07 -0.89 4.91
N LEU A 72 0.58 -2.11 4.72
CA LEU A 72 0.58 -2.80 3.44
C LEU A 72 -0.80 -3.37 3.16
N THR A 73 -1.31 -3.15 1.96
CA THR A 73 -2.49 -3.87 1.49
C THR A 73 -2.14 -5.31 1.14
N ASN A 74 -3.08 -6.22 1.39
CA ASN A 74 -3.00 -7.61 0.98
C ASN A 74 -4.32 -8.01 0.31
N GLY A 75 -4.32 -8.01 -1.02
CA GLY A 75 -5.48 -8.40 -1.82
C GLY A 75 -5.77 -7.47 -2.99
N MET A 76 -5.14 -6.28 -3.06
CA MET A 76 -5.29 -5.39 -4.22
C MET A 76 -4.81 -6.11 -5.49
N SER A 77 -3.68 -6.78 -5.39
CA SER A 77 -3.02 -7.52 -6.48
C SER A 77 -3.67 -8.86 -6.82
N GLU A 78 -4.76 -9.25 -6.14
CA GLU A 78 -5.49 -10.48 -6.47
C GLU A 78 -5.99 -10.47 -7.92
N GLN A 79 -6.35 -9.29 -8.42
CA GLN A 79 -6.76 -9.08 -9.81
C GLN A 79 -5.79 -8.13 -10.52
N ARG A 80 -5.64 -8.32 -11.83
CA ARG A 80 -4.94 -7.36 -12.69
C ARG A 80 -5.74 -6.07 -12.79
N MET A 81 -5.06 -4.93 -12.75
CA MET A 81 -5.64 -3.62 -13.05
C MET A 81 -5.95 -3.51 -14.55
N SER A 82 -6.92 -2.67 -14.90
CA SER A 82 -7.36 -2.48 -16.29
C SER A 82 -6.59 -1.35 -16.96
N GLY A 83 -6.38 -1.47 -18.29
CA GLY A 83 -5.85 -0.36 -19.09
C GLY A 83 -4.40 0.03 -18.83
N VAL A 84 -3.63 -0.85 -18.19
CA VAL A 84 -2.20 -0.67 -17.88
C VAL A 84 -1.40 -0.42 -19.15
N HIS A 85 -0.53 0.59 -19.12
CA HIS A 85 0.31 0.99 -20.25
C HIS A 85 1.65 1.55 -19.76
N GLY A 86 2.61 1.68 -20.69
CA GLY A 86 3.97 2.09 -20.36
C GLY A 86 4.69 1.03 -19.51
N ASP A 87 5.47 1.49 -18.54
CA ASP A 87 6.29 0.62 -17.68
C ASP A 87 5.56 0.13 -16.42
N ALA A 88 4.28 0.45 -16.27
CA ALA A 88 3.50 0.05 -15.10
C ALA A 88 3.22 -1.45 -15.09
N LYS A 89 3.32 -2.05 -13.90
CA LYS A 89 3.03 -3.47 -13.71
C LYS A 89 1.52 -3.73 -13.72
N PRO A 90 1.08 -4.92 -14.15
CA PRO A 90 -0.34 -5.26 -14.27
C PRO A 90 -1.07 -5.40 -12.92
N ARG A 91 -0.33 -5.52 -11.81
CA ARG A 91 -0.85 -5.69 -10.45
C ARG A 91 -0.14 -4.71 -9.52
N ALA A 92 -0.82 -4.30 -8.46
CA ALA A 92 -0.23 -3.42 -7.45
C ALA A 92 -0.72 -3.76 -6.04
N GLU A 93 0.07 -3.37 -5.04
CA GLU A 93 -0.32 -3.20 -3.64
C GLU A 93 0.13 -1.80 -3.19
N LEU A 94 -0.56 -1.27 -2.18
CA LEU A 94 -0.26 0.04 -1.62
C LEU A 94 0.48 -0.10 -0.30
N MET A 95 1.44 0.80 -0.10
CA MET A 95 2.23 0.92 1.12
C MET A 95 2.07 2.32 1.70
N TRP A 96 1.92 2.48 3.01
CA TRP A 96 1.87 3.80 3.64
C TRP A 96 2.62 3.80 4.97
N TYR A 97 3.59 4.70 5.12
CA TYR A 97 4.31 4.92 6.37
C TYR A 97 3.54 5.92 7.24
N VAL A 98 3.14 5.53 8.43
CA VAL A 98 2.31 6.36 9.31
C VAL A 98 2.74 6.23 10.76
N ARG A 99 2.47 7.25 11.58
CA ARG A 99 2.63 7.19 13.04
C ARG A 99 1.77 6.10 13.67
N GLU A 100 0.49 6.08 13.29
CA GLU A 100 -0.53 5.22 13.86
C GLU A 100 -1.46 4.73 12.76
N PRO A 101 -1.86 3.44 12.75
CA PRO A 101 -2.80 2.87 11.79
C PRO A 101 -4.24 3.25 12.16
N THR A 102 -4.57 4.54 12.11
CA THR A 102 -5.91 5.02 12.46
C THR A 102 -6.98 4.45 11.52
N GLU A 103 -8.23 4.39 11.99
CA GLU A 103 -9.36 3.90 11.18
C GLU A 103 -9.50 4.69 9.87
N GLU A 104 -9.31 6.01 9.91
CA GLU A 104 -9.36 6.91 8.75
C GLU A 104 -8.26 6.58 7.72
N ILE A 105 -7.02 6.38 8.17
CA ILE A 105 -5.89 5.99 7.31
C ILE A 105 -6.16 4.64 6.66
N CYS A 106 -6.58 3.65 7.44
CA CYS A 106 -6.91 2.31 6.94
C CYS A 106 -8.09 2.34 5.97
N ALA A 107 -9.13 3.14 6.23
CA ALA A 107 -10.26 3.33 5.33
C ALA A 107 -9.84 3.95 3.99
N ASN A 108 -9.01 5.00 4.03
CA ASN A 108 -8.46 5.63 2.84
C ASN A 108 -7.60 4.66 2.01
N LEU A 109 -6.70 3.92 2.66
CA LEU A 109 -5.83 2.97 1.99
C LEU A 109 -6.63 1.87 1.29
N ARG A 110 -7.68 1.36 1.95
CA ARG A 110 -8.60 0.36 1.38
C ARG A 110 -9.43 0.93 0.23
N TRP A 111 -9.92 2.16 0.36
CA TRP A 111 -10.64 2.86 -0.71
C TRP A 111 -9.75 3.04 -1.95
N LEU A 112 -8.52 3.53 -1.77
CA LEU A 112 -7.54 3.67 -2.85
C LEU A 112 -7.27 2.32 -3.53
N ALA A 113 -7.06 1.25 -2.76
CA ALA A 113 -6.79 -0.07 -3.31
C ALA A 113 -7.93 -0.63 -4.17
N ASN A 114 -9.17 -0.19 -3.95
CA ASN A 114 -10.32 -0.57 -4.76
C ASN A 114 -10.50 0.30 -6.02
N LEU A 115 -9.98 1.52 -6.01
CA LEU A 115 -10.23 2.56 -7.02
C LEU A 115 -9.91 2.10 -8.46
N PRO A 116 -8.79 1.42 -8.75
CA PRO A 116 -8.50 0.89 -10.10
C PRO A 116 -9.57 -0.02 -10.68
N PHE A 117 -10.31 -0.72 -9.82
CA PHE A 117 -11.29 -1.71 -10.21
C PHE A 117 -12.70 -1.13 -10.30
N ILE A 118 -12.99 -0.11 -9.50
CA ILE A 118 -14.24 0.67 -9.58
C ILE A 118 -14.25 1.49 -10.88
N ASP A 119 -13.14 2.17 -11.16
CA ASP A 119 -13.04 3.14 -12.27
C ASP A 119 -12.44 2.55 -13.54
N THR A 120 -12.18 1.23 -13.59
CA THR A 120 -11.52 0.55 -14.74
C THR A 120 -10.22 1.24 -15.16
N THR A 121 -9.39 1.56 -14.18
CA THR A 121 -8.10 2.25 -14.33
C THR A 121 -6.97 1.46 -13.70
N TRP A 122 -5.80 2.07 -13.56
CA TRP A 122 -4.62 1.50 -12.93
C TRP A 122 -3.81 2.56 -12.18
N PHE A 123 -2.98 2.10 -11.25
CA PHE A 123 -2.02 2.92 -10.53
C PHE A 123 -0.59 2.53 -10.88
N GLY A 124 0.28 3.54 -10.97
CA GLY A 124 1.72 3.36 -11.05
C GLY A 124 2.44 4.61 -10.59
N PHE A 125 3.75 4.62 -10.80
CA PHE A 125 4.62 5.70 -10.36
C PHE A 125 4.16 7.06 -10.88
N GLY A 126 4.08 8.04 -9.97
CA GLY A 126 3.66 9.40 -10.28
C GLY A 126 2.15 9.58 -10.48
N HIS A 127 1.32 8.54 -10.38
CA HIS A 127 -0.13 8.70 -10.41
C HIS A 127 -0.63 9.52 -9.21
N ARG A 128 -1.74 10.23 -9.43
CA ARG A 128 -2.31 11.16 -8.45
C ARG A 128 -3.82 11.00 -8.38
N VAL A 129 -4.36 11.06 -7.17
CA VAL A 129 -5.81 11.08 -6.92
C VAL A 129 -6.13 12.35 -6.13
N ALA A 130 -6.69 13.35 -6.81
CA ALA A 130 -7.08 14.60 -6.20
C ALA A 130 -8.49 14.50 -5.61
N LEU A 131 -8.64 14.98 -4.37
CA LEU A 131 -9.88 15.00 -3.63
C LEU A 131 -10.40 16.43 -3.44
N PRO A 132 -11.72 16.60 -3.30
CA PRO A 132 -12.34 17.89 -3.00
C PRO A 132 -12.07 18.41 -1.57
N TRP A 133 -11.68 17.54 -0.64
CA TRP A 133 -11.33 17.87 0.75
C TRP A 133 -10.19 16.98 1.26
N PRO A 134 -9.47 17.39 2.32
CA PRO A 134 -8.40 16.57 2.88
C PRO A 134 -8.92 15.21 3.36
N PRO A 135 -8.25 14.09 3.00
CA PRO A 135 -8.72 12.76 3.37
C PRO A 135 -8.33 12.35 4.79
N VAL A 136 -7.41 13.08 5.43
CA VAL A 136 -6.92 12.78 6.78
C VAL A 136 -7.04 14.02 7.65
N ALA A 137 -7.47 13.84 8.89
CA ALA A 137 -7.59 14.94 9.85
C ALA A 137 -6.24 15.62 10.13
N GLY A 138 -6.26 16.94 10.30
CA GLY A 138 -5.08 17.71 10.70
C GLY A 138 -4.14 18.10 9.56
N THR A 139 -4.45 17.75 8.30
CA THR A 139 -3.70 18.20 7.12
C THR A 139 -4.57 19.02 6.16
N ASP A 140 -3.94 19.93 5.41
CA ASP A 140 -4.56 20.67 4.30
C ASP A 140 -4.31 19.97 2.94
N PHE A 141 -3.69 18.80 2.94
CA PHE A 141 -3.34 18.08 1.72
C PHE A 141 -4.54 17.31 1.18
N GLN A 142 -4.72 17.41 -0.14
CA GLN A 142 -5.95 16.99 -0.81
C GLN A 142 -5.65 16.08 -1.99
N THR A 143 -4.41 15.64 -2.17
CA THR A 143 -4.05 14.81 -3.33
C THR A 143 -3.13 13.69 -2.89
N PHE A 144 -3.56 12.46 -3.15
CA PHE A 144 -2.69 11.30 -3.04
C PHE A 144 -1.70 11.29 -4.20
N LEU A 145 -0.45 10.96 -3.92
CA LEU A 145 0.63 10.75 -4.87
C LEU A 145 1.23 9.36 -4.64
N PHE A 146 1.40 8.59 -5.70
CA PHE A 146 2.00 7.27 -5.65
C PHE A 146 3.46 7.31 -6.11
N LEU A 147 4.37 6.86 -5.26
CA LEU A 147 5.80 6.73 -5.57
C LEU A 147 6.25 5.29 -5.35
N THR A 148 7.50 4.97 -5.64
CA THR A 148 8.10 3.68 -5.29
C THR A 148 8.73 3.74 -3.90
N PRO A 149 8.83 2.60 -3.19
CA PRO A 149 9.53 2.57 -1.91
C PRO A 149 11.02 2.89 -2.09
N ILE A 150 11.56 3.72 -1.19
CA ILE A 150 12.99 4.09 -1.18
C ILE A 150 13.78 3.39 -0.06
N ILE A 151 13.10 2.90 0.97
CA ILE A 151 13.65 2.20 2.13
C ILE A 151 14.01 0.75 1.75
N GLY A 152 15.18 0.28 2.22
CA GLY A 152 15.80 -0.98 1.76
C GLY A 152 14.90 -2.24 1.86
N PRO A 153 14.39 -2.60 3.07
CA PRO A 153 13.47 -3.73 3.21
C PRO A 153 12.23 -3.65 2.32
N ASP A 154 11.70 -2.45 2.10
CA ASP A 154 10.47 -2.23 1.33
C ASP A 154 10.73 -2.35 -0.19
N LYS A 155 11.90 -1.88 -0.64
CA LYS A 155 12.41 -2.16 -1.99
C LYS A 155 12.53 -3.66 -2.24
N ALA A 156 13.06 -4.40 -1.26
CA ALA A 156 13.21 -5.85 -1.37
C ALA A 156 11.86 -6.58 -1.45
N ILE A 157 10.78 -6.04 -0.85
CA ILE A 157 9.42 -6.53 -1.08
C ILE A 157 8.99 -6.23 -2.52
N ALA A 158 9.19 -5.00 -2.99
CA ALA A 158 8.80 -4.56 -4.33
C ALA A 158 9.49 -5.35 -5.45
N GLU A 159 10.71 -5.83 -5.20
CA GLU A 159 11.47 -6.68 -6.11
C GLU A 159 11.05 -8.15 -6.06
N ALA A 160 10.63 -8.64 -4.88
CA ALA A 160 10.31 -10.06 -4.68
C ALA A 160 8.85 -10.42 -4.98
N LEU A 161 7.92 -9.45 -4.92
CA LEU A 161 6.50 -9.74 -4.98
C LEU A 161 6.01 -10.05 -6.41
N GLU A 162 5.58 -11.29 -6.60
CA GLU A 162 4.97 -11.79 -7.83
C GLU A 162 3.66 -12.51 -7.50
N ILE A 163 2.62 -12.33 -8.32
CA ILE A 163 1.33 -12.99 -8.15
C ILE A 163 0.90 -13.63 -9.46
N ALA A 164 0.79 -14.97 -9.45
CA ALA A 164 0.42 -15.78 -10.60
C ALA A 164 1.28 -15.50 -11.85
N GLY A 165 2.60 -15.34 -11.69
CA GLY A 165 3.53 -15.03 -12.77
C GLY A 165 3.68 -13.54 -13.10
N ASP A 166 2.86 -12.67 -12.49
CA ASP A 166 2.91 -11.24 -12.74
C ASP A 166 3.67 -10.50 -11.65
N PRO A 167 4.63 -9.62 -11.99
CA PRO A 167 5.24 -8.76 -11.00
C PRO A 167 4.18 -7.81 -10.42
N VAL A 168 4.27 -7.55 -9.12
CA VAL A 168 3.40 -6.60 -8.42
C VAL A 168 4.16 -5.30 -8.18
N GLU A 169 3.51 -4.17 -8.44
CA GLU A 169 4.03 -2.86 -8.04
C GLU A 169 3.72 -2.59 -6.58
N ILE A 170 4.73 -2.22 -5.79
CA ILE A 170 4.50 -1.64 -4.47
C ILE A 170 4.54 -0.13 -4.63
N LEU A 171 3.42 0.52 -4.36
CA LEU A 171 3.28 1.97 -4.46
C LEU A 171 3.15 2.60 -3.07
N THR A 172 4.10 3.46 -2.73
CA THR A 172 4.02 4.26 -1.51
C THR A 172 3.01 5.39 -1.68
N VAL A 173 2.10 5.50 -0.72
CA VAL A 173 1.06 6.52 -0.66
C VAL A 173 1.61 7.74 0.06
N ASN A 174 1.54 8.89 -0.62
CA ASN A 174 1.94 10.19 -0.11
C ASN A 174 0.78 11.17 -0.24
N LEU A 175 0.74 12.21 0.60
CA LEU A 175 -0.23 13.30 0.49
C LEU A 175 0.49 14.61 0.17
N ILE A 176 0.00 15.29 -0.87
CA ILE A 176 0.53 16.56 -1.35
C ILE A 176 -0.51 17.67 -1.32
N SER A 177 -0.02 18.90 -1.16
CA SER A 177 -0.83 20.10 -1.15
C SER A 177 -1.35 20.46 -2.55
N HIS A 178 -2.38 21.30 -2.61
CA HIS A 178 -2.85 21.85 -3.88
C HIS A 178 -1.74 22.63 -4.63
N ARG A 179 -0.85 23.31 -3.89
CA ARG A 179 0.26 24.08 -4.49
C ARG A 179 1.34 23.16 -5.05
N GLU A 180 1.66 22.09 -4.33
CA GLU A 180 2.58 21.04 -4.79
C GLU A 180 2.03 20.35 -6.05
N LEU A 181 0.74 20.05 -6.09
CA LEU A 181 0.09 19.56 -7.31
C LEU A 181 0.19 20.58 -8.46
N GLY A 182 0.07 21.89 -8.16
CA GLY A 182 0.26 22.97 -9.13
C GLY A 182 1.69 23.01 -9.69
N LEU A 183 2.70 22.82 -8.84
CA LEU A 183 4.09 22.69 -9.26
C LEU A 183 4.27 21.49 -10.20
N ILE A 184 3.76 20.31 -9.81
CA ILE A 184 3.85 19.10 -10.63
C ILE A 184 3.18 19.31 -12.00
N LYS A 185 2.00 19.93 -12.04
CA LYS A 185 1.29 20.21 -13.31
C LYS A 185 2.02 21.21 -14.20
N SER A 186 2.78 22.14 -13.62
CA SER A 186 3.46 23.19 -14.37
C SER A 186 4.88 22.82 -14.80
N ARG A 187 5.58 22.02 -14.01
CA ARG A 187 7.02 21.73 -14.18
C ARG A 187 7.36 20.23 -14.29
N GLY A 188 6.39 19.35 -14.08
CA GLY A 188 6.61 17.90 -14.06
C GLY A 188 6.89 17.35 -12.66
N LEU A 189 7.03 16.03 -12.57
CA LEU A 189 7.25 15.34 -11.30
C LEU A 189 8.68 15.53 -10.79
N ASP A 190 9.69 15.48 -11.67
CA ASP A 190 11.10 15.53 -11.25
C ASP A 190 11.45 16.77 -10.41
N PRO A 191 11.05 18.00 -10.80
CA PRO A 191 11.33 19.18 -9.97
C PRO A 191 10.61 19.19 -8.62
N PHE A 192 9.53 18.41 -8.49
CA PHE A 192 8.88 18.22 -7.20
C PHE A 192 9.62 17.18 -6.35
N LEU A 193 10.17 16.12 -6.95
CA LEU A 193 11.00 15.16 -6.23
C LEU A 193 12.30 15.82 -5.74
N ASP A 194 12.95 16.64 -6.57
CA ASP A 194 14.10 17.44 -6.15
C ASP A 194 13.76 18.32 -4.94
N LEU A 195 12.56 18.92 -4.94
CA LEU A 195 12.08 19.74 -3.82
C LEU A 195 11.85 18.92 -2.54
N LEU A 196 11.37 17.68 -2.65
CA LEU A 196 11.22 16.77 -1.51
C LEU A 196 12.58 16.40 -0.92
N ASP A 197 13.54 16.08 -1.79
CA ASP A 197 14.91 15.74 -1.39
C ASP A 197 15.61 16.94 -0.73
N ASP A 198 15.49 18.15 -1.31
CA ASP A 198 16.07 19.39 -0.77
C ASP A 198 15.52 19.78 0.62
N ASN A 199 14.34 19.26 0.99
CA ASN A 199 13.68 19.56 2.27
C ASN A 199 13.64 18.36 3.22
N ASP A 200 14.45 17.33 2.98
CA ASP A 200 14.53 16.11 3.80
C ASP A 200 13.12 15.53 4.07
N TYR A 201 12.33 15.34 3.01
CA TYR A 201 10.93 14.91 3.13
C TYR A 201 10.81 13.67 4.04
N PRO A 202 10.00 13.75 5.12
CA PRO A 202 9.93 12.68 6.09
C PRO A 202 9.35 11.42 5.44
N PRO A 203 9.94 10.24 5.68
CA PRO A 203 9.39 9.00 5.17
C PRO A 203 8.02 8.72 5.80
N ILE A 204 7.87 9.00 7.09
CA ILE A 204 6.62 8.85 7.82
C ILE A 204 5.66 10.01 7.49
N PHE A 205 4.40 9.68 7.22
CA PHE A 205 3.39 10.70 6.98
C PHE A 205 3.19 11.58 8.21
N ASP A 206 3.46 12.87 8.04
CA ASP A 206 3.19 13.92 9.03
C ASP A 206 2.06 14.84 8.53
N PRO A 207 0.85 14.78 9.12
CA PRO A 207 -0.25 15.66 8.74
C PRO A 207 0.04 17.14 9.01
N ALA A 208 0.94 17.45 9.96
CA ALA A 208 1.29 18.81 10.33
C ALA A 208 2.36 19.45 9.43
N ARG A 209 3.01 18.68 8.54
CA ARG A 209 4.03 19.22 7.63
C ARG A 209 3.47 20.36 6.81
N LYS A 210 4.32 21.30 6.42
CA LYS A 210 3.96 22.39 5.53
C LYS A 210 4.23 22.01 4.07
N SER A 211 3.50 22.68 3.18
CA SER A 211 3.79 22.66 1.75
C SER A 211 5.21 23.19 1.52
N TYR A 212 5.99 22.54 0.66
CA TYR A 212 7.31 23.05 0.26
C TYR A 212 7.26 24.10 -0.86
N VAL A 213 6.04 24.40 -1.33
CA VAL A 213 5.72 25.45 -2.33
C VAL A 213 4.96 26.60 -1.68
#